data_AF-A0A7L2WXG5-F1
#
_entry.id   AF-A0A7L2WXG5-F1
#
_cell.length_a   1.000
_cell.length_b   1.000
_cell.length_c   1.000
_cell.angle_alpha   90.00
_cell.angle_beta   90.00
_cell.angle_gamma   90.00
#
_symmetry.space_group_name_H-M   'P 1'
#
loop_
_entity.id
_entity.type
_entity.pdbx_description
1 polymer ?
#
loop_
_entity_poly.entity_id
_entity_poly.type
_entity_poly.pdbx_seq_one_letter_code
_entity_poly.pdbx_strand_id
1 'polypeptide(L)'
;MAMTLEQAQRVGYTCLKALLRFAFMVANNLVAIPSYVLYLIMLQPLRVLDSKSFWYIEGVLFKWLLAMVASWGWWAGYTVVEWGDDVKAVSEDEAMVLVNHQATGDVCTLMMCLQDKGTVVRQMMWLMDHIFKYTNFGIVSLIHGDFFIRQGRAHRDQQLVLLKEHLEKYYRSRNRKWIVLFPEGGFLRKRRETSQAFAKKNNLPFLKHVTLPRLGATQVILKTLVAPQENGTPAGRDAVIK
;
A
#
# COMPACT_ATOMS: atom_id res chain seq x y z
N MET A 1 -13.52 -10.39 41.05
CA MET A 1 -14.82 -10.76 40.47
C MET A 1 -14.63 -12.10 39.76
N ALA A 2 -15.28 -13.18 40.19
CA ALA A 2 -15.08 -14.51 39.60
C ALA A 2 -15.70 -14.57 38.19
N MET A 3 -14.96 -15.09 37.22
CA MET A 3 -15.42 -15.26 35.83
C MET A 3 -16.48 -16.36 35.77
N THR A 4 -17.61 -16.12 35.12
CA THR A 4 -18.66 -17.15 34.96
C THR A 4 -18.21 -18.23 33.96
N LEU A 5 -18.78 -19.44 34.04
CA LEU A 5 -18.47 -20.54 33.11
C LEU A 5 -18.72 -20.15 31.64
N GLU A 6 -19.80 -19.42 31.38
CA GLU A 6 -20.16 -18.90 30.05
C GLU A 6 -19.14 -17.86 29.55
N GLN A 7 -18.69 -16.96 30.42
CA GLN A 7 -17.60 -16.03 30.10
C GLN A 7 -16.30 -16.77 29.78
N ALA A 8 -15.96 -17.80 30.56
CA ALA A 8 -14.78 -18.63 30.34
C ALA A 8 -14.84 -19.35 28.98
N GLN A 9 -16.00 -19.92 28.62
CA GLN A 9 -16.23 -20.57 27.33
C GLN A 9 -16.11 -19.59 26.17
N ARG A 10 -16.70 -18.40 26.27
CA ARG A 10 -16.64 -17.36 25.23
C ARG A 10 -15.20 -16.86 25.02
N VAL A 11 -14.46 -16.66 26.11
CA VAL A 11 -13.03 -16.29 26.05
C VAL A 11 -12.23 -17.42 25.40
N GLY A 12 -12.42 -18.66 25.84
CA GLY A 12 -11.74 -19.83 25.26
C GLY A 12 -11.98 -19.98 23.77
N TYR A 13 -13.23 -19.86 23.32
CA TYR A 13 -13.60 -19.88 21.90
C TYR A 13 -12.95 -18.75 21.11
N THR A 14 -12.92 -17.53 21.66
CA THR A 14 -12.28 -16.37 21.03
C THR A 14 -10.78 -16.57 20.91
N CYS A 15 -10.12 -17.07 21.96
CA CYS A 15 -8.69 -17.41 21.96
C CYS A 15 -8.37 -18.48 20.91
N LEU A 16 -9.16 -19.56 20.85
CA LEU A 16 -8.97 -20.61 19.85
C LEU A 16 -9.10 -20.06 18.42
N LYS A 17 -10.13 -19.25 18.14
CA LYS A 17 -10.27 -18.58 16.84
C LYS A 17 -9.08 -17.69 16.51
N ALA A 18 -8.59 -16.91 17.48
CA ALA A 18 -7.43 -16.05 17.27
C ALA A 18 -6.17 -16.86 16.94
N LEU A 19 -5.93 -17.97 17.65
CA LEU A 19 -4.82 -18.87 17.39
C LEU A 19 -4.91 -19.52 16.01
N LEU A 20 -6.08 -20.02 15.61
CA LEU A 20 -6.27 -20.61 14.28
C LEU A 20 -6.07 -19.59 13.16
N ARG A 21 -6.57 -18.36 13.33
CA ARG A 21 -6.35 -17.26 12.38
C ARG A 21 -4.88 -16.88 12.27
N PHE A 22 -4.19 -16.80 13.41
CA PHE A 22 -2.77 -16.53 13.45
C PHE A 22 -1.96 -17.64 12.77
N ALA A 23 -2.26 -18.91 13.07
CA ALA A 23 -1.62 -20.06 12.43
C ALA A 23 -1.83 -20.06 10.91
N PHE A 24 -3.05 -19.77 10.43
CA PHE A 24 -3.34 -19.62 9.01
C PHE A 24 -2.52 -18.50 8.36
N MET A 25 -2.45 -17.33 9.00
CA MET A 25 -1.63 -16.21 8.52
C MET A 25 -0.15 -16.59 8.44
N VAL A 26 0.39 -17.26 9.46
CA VAL A 26 1.79 -17.72 9.48
C VAL A 26 2.05 -18.73 8.36
N ALA A 27 1.18 -19.75 8.21
CA ALA A 27 1.30 -20.74 7.15
C ALA A 27 1.28 -20.10 5.75
N ASN A 28 0.35 -19.16 5.51
CA ASN A 28 0.30 -18.40 4.26
C ASN A 28 1.61 -17.66 3.98
N ASN A 29 2.21 -17.01 4.98
CA ASN A 29 3.46 -16.29 4.81
C ASN A 29 4.63 -17.24 4.51
N LEU A 30 4.70 -18.38 5.20
CA LEU A 30 5.75 -19.40 5.02
C LEU A 30 5.72 -20.05 3.63
N VAL A 31 4.55 -20.10 2.99
CA VAL A 31 4.42 -20.66 1.64
C VAL A 31 4.54 -19.57 0.58
N ALA A 32 3.74 -18.50 0.68
CA ALA A 32 3.59 -17.52 -0.39
C ALA A 32 4.86 -16.69 -0.64
N ILE A 33 5.54 -16.25 0.43
CA ILE A 33 6.69 -15.35 0.29
C ILE A 33 7.91 -16.11 -0.28
N PRO A 34 8.30 -17.29 0.25
CA PRO A 34 9.37 -18.07 -0.37
C PRO A 34 9.04 -18.47 -1.80
N SER A 35 7.80 -18.88 -2.09
CA SER A 35 7.38 -19.23 -3.46
C SER A 35 7.54 -18.06 -4.41
N TYR A 36 7.06 -16.88 -4.03
CA TYR A 36 7.22 -15.63 -4.79
C TYR A 36 8.69 -15.33 -5.10
N VAL A 37 9.55 -15.39 -4.09
CA VAL A 37 10.99 -15.15 -4.25
C VAL A 37 11.63 -16.19 -5.18
N LEU A 38 11.33 -17.47 -4.99
CA LEU A 38 11.90 -18.56 -5.79
C LEU A 38 11.47 -18.46 -7.26
N TYR A 39 10.20 -18.17 -7.54
CA TYR A 39 9.75 -17.94 -8.91
C TYR A 39 10.49 -16.78 -9.57
N LEU A 40 10.71 -15.67 -8.85
CA LEU A 40 11.43 -14.53 -9.40
C LEU A 40 12.93 -14.80 -9.59
N ILE A 41 13.55 -15.63 -8.74
CA ILE A 41 14.92 -16.11 -8.96
C ILE A 41 14.98 -16.93 -10.26
N MET A 42 14.04 -17.86 -10.46
CA MET A 42 13.97 -18.67 -11.68
C MET A 42 13.72 -17.81 -12.93
N LEU A 43 12.99 -16.71 -12.80
CA LEU A 43 12.67 -15.79 -13.90
C LEU A 43 13.75 -14.72 -14.17
N GLN A 44 14.90 -14.72 -13.48
CA GLN A 44 15.96 -13.73 -13.75
C GLN A 44 16.48 -13.71 -15.21
N PRO A 45 16.63 -14.86 -15.91
CA PRO A 45 17.00 -14.83 -17.33
C PRO A 45 16.00 -14.05 -18.19
N LEU A 46 14.70 -14.21 -17.92
CA LEU A 46 13.65 -13.46 -18.60
C LEU A 46 13.77 -11.96 -18.35
N ARG A 47 14.18 -11.54 -17.15
CA ARG A 47 14.40 -10.11 -16.85
C ARG A 47 15.45 -9.46 -17.75
N VAL A 48 16.50 -10.20 -18.10
CA VAL A 48 17.59 -9.71 -18.95
C VAL A 48 17.17 -9.68 -20.42
N LEU A 49 16.44 -10.70 -20.88
CA LEU A 49 16.00 -10.82 -22.26
C LEU A 49 14.79 -9.95 -22.60
N ASP A 50 13.79 -9.93 -21.72
CA ASP A 50 12.57 -9.14 -21.83
C ASP A 50 12.09 -8.67 -20.45
N SER A 51 12.65 -7.53 -20.02
CA SER A 51 12.30 -6.86 -18.77
C SER A 51 10.80 -6.54 -18.68
N LYS A 52 10.11 -6.23 -19.80
CA LYS A 52 8.69 -5.87 -19.77
C LYS A 52 7.84 -7.08 -19.39
N SER A 53 8.09 -8.24 -20.02
CA SER A 53 7.41 -9.48 -19.66
C SER A 53 7.72 -9.93 -18.24
N PHE A 54 8.96 -9.76 -17.79
CA PHE A 54 9.34 -10.05 -16.40
C PHE A 54 8.50 -9.25 -15.40
N TRP A 55 8.40 -7.92 -15.54
CA TRP A 55 7.62 -7.08 -14.62
C TRP A 55 6.11 -7.30 -14.73
N TYR A 56 5.62 -7.69 -15.91
CA TYR A 56 4.25 -8.14 -16.07
C TYR A 56 3.96 -9.39 -15.21
N ILE A 57 4.80 -10.43 -15.34
CA ILE A 57 4.64 -11.68 -14.59
C ILE A 57 4.81 -11.44 -13.09
N GLU A 58 5.84 -10.68 -12.71
CA GLU A 58 6.11 -10.31 -11.32
C GLU A 58 4.89 -9.62 -10.69
N GLY A 59 4.26 -8.69 -11.39
CA GLY A 59 3.06 -8.03 -10.88
C GLY A 59 1.89 -9.01 -10.72
N VAL A 60 1.73 -10.01 -11.60
CA VAL A 60 0.69 -11.04 -11.47
C VAL A 60 0.94 -11.88 -10.21
N LEU A 61 2.18 -12.29 -10.00
CA LEU A 61 2.59 -13.01 -8.77
C LEU A 61 2.36 -12.16 -7.52
N PHE A 62 2.66 -10.86 -7.60
CA PHE A 62 2.42 -9.91 -6.52
C PHE A 62 0.92 -9.77 -6.21
N LYS A 63 0.08 -9.68 -7.24
CA LYS A 63 -1.39 -9.70 -7.08
C LYS A 63 -1.88 -10.98 -6.40
N TRP A 64 -1.34 -12.15 -6.74
CA TRP A 64 -1.70 -13.40 -6.07
C TRP A 64 -1.23 -13.45 -4.61
N LEU A 65 -0.03 -12.94 -4.34
CA LEU A 65 0.48 -12.82 -2.98
C LEU A 65 -0.43 -11.90 -2.13
N LEU A 66 -0.85 -10.76 -2.68
CA LEU A 66 -1.76 -9.84 -1.99
C LEU A 66 -3.20 -10.37 -1.89
N ALA A 67 -3.62 -11.29 -2.77
CA ALA A 67 -4.87 -12.04 -2.59
C ALA A 67 -4.88 -12.82 -1.27
N MET A 68 -3.73 -13.38 -0.86
CA MET A 68 -3.60 -14.05 0.43
C MET A 68 -3.76 -13.06 1.58
N VAL A 69 -3.27 -11.83 1.45
CA VAL A 69 -3.49 -10.77 2.44
C VAL A 69 -4.98 -10.42 2.55
N ALA A 70 -5.68 -10.28 1.42
CA ALA A 70 -7.13 -10.08 1.41
C ALA A 70 -7.88 -11.23 2.11
N SER A 71 -7.42 -12.47 1.89
CA SER A 71 -8.04 -13.67 2.49
C SER A 71 -8.03 -13.67 4.02
N TRP A 72 -7.11 -12.95 4.68
CA TRP A 72 -7.08 -12.88 6.14
C TRP A 72 -8.27 -12.10 6.71
N GLY A 73 -8.70 -11.03 6.03
CA GLY A 73 -9.89 -10.28 6.41
C GLY A 73 -11.16 -11.12 6.21
N TRP A 74 -11.23 -11.83 5.09
CA TRP A 74 -12.33 -12.77 4.81
C TRP A 74 -12.39 -13.92 5.84
N TRP A 75 -11.25 -14.56 6.15
CA TRP A 75 -11.16 -15.60 7.18
C TRP A 75 -11.47 -15.10 8.59
N ALA A 76 -11.21 -13.81 8.84
CA ALA A 76 -11.62 -13.15 10.07
C ALA A 76 -13.13 -12.87 10.14
N GLY A 77 -13.87 -13.09 9.05
CA GLY A 77 -15.32 -12.88 8.96
C GLY A 77 -15.71 -11.44 8.65
N TYR A 78 -14.78 -10.62 8.16
CA TYR A 78 -15.11 -9.25 7.76
C TYR A 78 -15.77 -9.24 6.38
N THR A 79 -16.79 -8.40 6.25
CA THR A 79 -17.39 -8.03 4.96
C THR A 79 -17.05 -6.57 4.69
N VAL A 80 -16.53 -6.30 3.50
CA VAL A 80 -16.19 -4.95 3.07
C VAL A 80 -17.31 -4.42 2.18
N VAL A 81 -17.73 -3.19 2.45
CA VAL A 81 -18.75 -2.48 1.66
C VAL A 81 -18.09 -1.24 1.09
N GLU A 82 -18.15 -1.11 -0.24
CA GLU A 82 -17.64 0.04 -0.96
C GLU A 82 -18.81 0.98 -1.32
N TRP A 83 -18.57 2.29 -1.25
CA TRP A 83 -19.55 3.31 -1.61
C TRP A 83 -18.87 4.44 -2.40
N GLY A 84 -19.55 4.94 -3.43
CA GLY A 84 -19.03 5.92 -4.38
C GLY A 84 -18.80 5.31 -5.77
N ASP A 85 -18.03 6.01 -6.60
CA ASP A 85 -17.72 5.57 -7.96
C ASP A 85 -16.82 4.33 -7.98
N ASP A 86 -17.05 3.42 -8.93
CA ASP A 86 -16.18 2.26 -9.12
C ASP A 86 -14.84 2.69 -9.74
N VAL A 87 -13.77 2.54 -8.95
CA VAL A 87 -12.42 2.89 -9.39
C VAL A 87 -11.88 1.98 -10.49
N LYS A 88 -12.60 0.91 -10.87
CA LYS A 88 -12.30 0.11 -12.07
C LYS A 88 -12.21 0.98 -13.33
N ALA A 89 -12.97 2.08 -13.40
CA ALA A 89 -12.93 3.03 -14.50
C ALA A 89 -11.53 3.67 -14.72
N VAL A 90 -10.72 3.77 -13.67
CA VAL A 90 -9.37 4.34 -13.69
C VAL A 90 -8.28 3.29 -13.42
N SER A 91 -8.62 2.00 -13.50
CA SER A 91 -7.69 0.90 -13.19
C SER A 91 -6.46 0.87 -14.10
N GLU A 92 -6.59 1.35 -15.34
CA GLU A 92 -5.49 1.42 -16.31
C GLU A 92 -4.79 2.79 -16.34
N ASP A 93 -5.23 3.75 -15.54
CA ASP A 93 -4.64 5.09 -15.46
C ASP A 93 -3.53 5.18 -14.40
N GLU A 94 -2.64 6.17 -14.53
CA GLU A 94 -1.73 6.55 -13.45
C GLU A 94 -2.53 7.29 -12.35
N ALA A 95 -2.54 6.76 -11.12
CA ALA A 95 -3.34 7.30 -10.02
C ALA A 95 -2.59 7.30 -8.68
N MET A 96 -2.87 8.30 -7.84
CA MET A 96 -2.42 8.33 -6.45
C MET A 96 -3.62 8.13 -5.53
N VAL A 97 -3.58 7.06 -4.73
CA VAL A 97 -4.64 6.72 -3.79
C VAL A 97 -4.26 7.22 -2.40
N LEU A 98 -5.06 8.14 -1.88
CA LEU A 98 -4.91 8.67 -0.53
C LEU A 98 -5.87 7.93 0.41
N VAL A 99 -5.31 7.22 1.40
CA VAL A 99 -6.10 6.44 2.35
C VAL A 99 -5.75 6.89 3.77
N ASN A 100 -6.74 7.13 4.62
CA ASN A 100 -6.48 7.36 6.04
C ASN A 100 -5.87 6.11 6.69
N HIS A 101 -5.15 6.26 7.80
CA HIS A 101 -4.42 5.14 8.42
C HIS A 101 -4.83 4.92 9.86
N GLN A 102 -5.64 3.90 10.12
CA GLN A 102 -6.13 3.54 11.45
C GLN A 102 -5.31 2.41 12.08
N ALA A 103 -4.97 1.39 11.29
CA ALA A 103 -4.34 0.18 11.79
C ALA A 103 -3.61 -0.58 10.68
N THR A 104 -2.83 -1.61 11.07
CA THR A 104 -2.25 -2.54 10.09
C THR A 104 -3.33 -3.25 9.25
N GLY A 105 -4.53 -3.44 9.82
CA GLY A 105 -5.67 -4.04 9.13
C GLY A 105 -6.15 -3.26 7.90
N ASP A 106 -5.81 -1.97 7.77
CA ASP A 106 -6.16 -1.17 6.60
C ASP A 106 -5.63 -1.79 5.30
N VAL A 107 -4.47 -2.45 5.35
CA VAL A 107 -3.89 -3.14 4.19
C VAL A 107 -4.77 -4.33 3.78
N CYS A 108 -5.28 -5.11 4.73
CA CYS A 108 -6.19 -6.22 4.42
C CYS A 108 -7.48 -5.70 3.78
N THR A 109 -8.06 -4.64 4.34
CA THR A 109 -9.27 -4.02 3.80
C THR A 109 -9.03 -3.49 2.39
N LEU A 110 -7.92 -2.78 2.14
CA LEU A 110 -7.56 -2.30 0.80
C LEU A 110 -7.41 -3.45 -0.20
N MET A 111 -6.77 -4.55 0.19
CA MET A 111 -6.63 -5.68 -0.71
C MET A 111 -7.97 -6.36 -0.97
N MET A 112 -8.85 -6.47 0.03
CA MET A 112 -10.22 -6.95 -0.19
C MET A 112 -11.00 -6.08 -1.18
N CYS A 113 -10.84 -4.74 -1.14
CA CYS A 113 -11.47 -3.84 -2.11
C CYS A 113 -10.87 -3.95 -3.52
N LEU A 114 -9.54 -4.03 -3.63
CA LEU A 114 -8.86 -3.80 -4.91
C LEU A 114 -8.57 -5.09 -5.71
N GLN A 115 -8.72 -6.27 -5.10
CA GLN A 115 -8.30 -7.53 -5.70
C GLN A 115 -8.99 -7.86 -7.04
N ASP A 116 -10.26 -7.48 -7.18
CA ASP A 116 -11.09 -7.71 -8.38
C ASP A 116 -11.07 -6.52 -9.37
N LYS A 117 -10.43 -5.41 -9.00
CA LYS A 117 -10.35 -4.18 -9.82
C LYS A 117 -9.25 -4.23 -10.87
N GLY A 118 -9.31 -5.26 -11.72
CA GLY A 118 -8.42 -5.41 -12.87
C GLY A 118 -6.95 -5.50 -12.48
N THR A 119 -6.15 -4.55 -12.97
CA THR A 119 -4.69 -4.54 -12.87
C THR A 119 -4.15 -3.69 -11.72
N VAL A 120 -5.04 -3.06 -10.94
CA VAL A 120 -4.67 -2.15 -9.83
C VAL A 120 -3.66 -2.78 -8.88
N VAL A 121 -3.95 -3.96 -8.32
CA VAL A 121 -3.04 -4.65 -7.38
C VAL A 121 -1.73 -5.09 -8.04
N ARG A 122 -1.76 -5.41 -9.33
CA ARG A 122 -0.56 -5.78 -10.10
C ARG A 122 0.40 -4.61 -10.28
N GLN A 123 -0.13 -3.39 -10.37
CA GLN A 123 0.61 -2.19 -10.79
C GLN A 123 0.67 -1.12 -9.69
N MET A 124 0.28 -1.43 -8.47
CA MET A 124 0.40 -0.52 -7.34
C MET A 124 1.83 -0.50 -6.79
N MET A 125 2.22 0.63 -6.22
CA MET A 125 3.46 0.85 -5.49
C MET A 125 3.09 1.41 -4.12
N TRP A 126 3.75 0.90 -3.09
CA TRP A 126 3.57 1.36 -1.72
C TRP A 126 4.63 2.36 -1.30
N LEU A 127 4.22 3.36 -0.52
CA LEU A 127 5.11 4.16 0.32
C LEU A 127 4.97 3.71 1.78
N MET A 128 6.00 3.06 2.31
CA MET A 128 5.97 2.44 3.64
C MET A 128 7.04 3.01 4.56
N ASP A 129 6.83 2.88 5.87
CA ASP A 129 7.87 3.22 6.84
C ASP A 129 9.11 2.33 6.66
N HIS A 130 10.28 2.93 6.78
CA HIS A 130 11.58 2.25 6.65
C HIS A 130 11.73 1.00 7.52
N ILE A 131 11.06 0.90 8.67
CA ILE A 131 11.13 -0.30 9.51
C ILE A 131 10.60 -1.55 8.80
N PHE A 132 9.64 -1.40 7.88
CA PHE A 132 9.01 -2.54 7.20
C PHE A 132 9.95 -3.28 6.27
N LYS A 133 11.06 -2.67 5.82
CA LYS A 133 12.05 -3.34 4.96
C LYS A 133 12.69 -4.57 5.60
N TYR A 134 12.63 -4.67 6.94
CA TYR A 134 13.18 -5.80 7.71
C TYR A 134 12.14 -6.90 8.00
N THR A 135 10.97 -6.81 7.39
CA THR A 135 9.90 -7.81 7.54
C THR A 135 9.82 -8.69 6.30
N ASN A 136 9.07 -9.80 6.38
CA ASN A 136 8.85 -10.67 5.22
C ASN A 136 8.15 -9.91 4.06
N PHE A 137 7.20 -9.01 4.36
CA PHE A 137 6.63 -8.10 3.36
C PHE A 137 7.66 -7.13 2.81
N GLY A 138 8.60 -6.69 3.65
CA GLY A 138 9.72 -5.85 3.25
C GLY A 138 10.52 -6.43 2.08
N ILE A 139 10.79 -7.75 2.11
CA ILE A 139 11.50 -8.45 1.03
C ILE A 139 10.69 -8.38 -0.27
N VAL A 140 9.40 -8.71 -0.20
CA VAL A 140 8.48 -8.65 -1.36
C VAL A 140 8.46 -7.23 -1.93
N SER A 141 8.30 -6.23 -1.07
CA SER A 141 8.25 -4.82 -1.43
C SER A 141 9.55 -4.30 -2.06
N LEU A 142 10.71 -4.72 -1.56
CA LEU A 142 12.01 -4.39 -2.17
C LEU A 142 12.11 -4.96 -3.60
N ILE A 143 11.68 -6.20 -3.80
CA ILE A 143 11.67 -6.85 -5.11
C ILE A 143 10.67 -6.16 -6.04
N HIS A 144 9.47 -5.84 -5.53
CA HIS A 144 8.41 -5.15 -6.27
C HIS A 144 8.82 -3.74 -6.71
N GLY A 145 9.69 -3.10 -5.92
CA GLY A 145 10.12 -1.72 -6.16
C GLY A 145 9.25 -0.72 -5.43
N ASP A 146 8.69 -1.08 -4.29
CA ASP A 146 8.07 -0.15 -3.35
C ASP A 146 9.13 0.79 -2.74
N PHE A 147 8.66 1.91 -2.19
CA PHE A 147 9.54 2.89 -1.57
C PHE A 147 9.41 2.90 -0.04
N PHE A 148 10.55 2.84 0.64
CA PHE A 148 10.65 2.88 2.09
C PHE A 148 11.11 4.26 2.56
N ILE A 149 10.21 5.01 3.20
CA ILE A 149 10.47 6.35 3.72
C ILE A 149 10.85 6.30 5.20
N ARG A 150 12.01 6.87 5.53
CA ARG A 150 12.45 7.07 6.91
C ARG A 150 11.74 8.28 7.51
N GLN A 151 10.97 8.06 8.58
CA GLN A 151 10.31 9.14 9.31
C GLN A 151 11.30 9.93 10.17
N GLY A 152 10.96 11.19 10.44
CA GLY A 152 11.75 12.09 11.28
C GLY A 152 12.12 13.39 10.57
N ARG A 153 12.35 14.47 11.34
CA ARG A 153 12.72 15.77 10.75
C ARG A 153 14.09 15.74 10.08
N ALA A 154 15.07 15.08 10.71
CA ALA A 154 16.46 15.05 10.25
C ALA A 154 16.65 14.39 8.88
N HIS A 155 15.77 13.46 8.48
CA HIS A 155 15.90 12.75 7.21
C HIS A 155 14.92 13.23 6.14
N ARG A 156 14.01 14.16 6.48
CA ARG A 156 12.87 14.51 5.62
C ARG A 156 13.30 14.90 4.21
N ASP A 157 14.20 15.87 4.10
CA ASP A 157 14.56 16.44 2.80
C ASP A 157 15.34 15.44 1.95
N GLN A 158 16.27 14.69 2.58
CA GLN A 158 16.99 13.60 1.92
C GLN A 158 16.03 12.51 1.40
N GLN A 159 15.02 12.12 2.18
CA GLN A 159 14.06 11.09 1.77
C GLN A 159 13.19 11.54 0.60
N LEU A 160 12.90 12.84 0.48
CA LEU A 160 12.16 13.39 -0.67
C LEU A 160 13.00 13.35 -1.96
N VAL A 161 14.30 13.60 -1.87
CA VAL A 161 15.22 13.43 -3.01
C VAL A 161 15.28 11.96 -3.43
N LEU A 162 15.46 11.05 -2.47
CA LEU A 162 15.47 9.61 -2.74
C LEU A 162 14.15 9.10 -3.33
N LEU A 163 13.02 9.64 -2.89
CA LEU A 163 11.70 9.31 -3.46
C LEU A 163 11.65 9.73 -4.95
N LYS A 164 12.10 10.94 -5.28
CA LYS A 164 12.16 11.40 -6.67
C LYS A 164 13.00 10.47 -7.53
N GLU A 165 14.23 10.18 -7.11
CA GLU A 165 15.14 9.29 -7.85
C GLU A 165 14.56 7.88 -8.02
N HIS A 166 13.89 7.36 -7.00
CA HIS A 166 13.26 6.04 -7.04
C HIS A 166 12.09 6.00 -8.03
N LEU A 167 11.24 7.04 -8.05
CA LEU A 167 10.13 7.16 -8.99
C LEU A 167 10.64 7.22 -10.45
N GLU A 168 11.63 8.07 -10.73
CA GLU A 168 12.23 8.20 -12.06
C GLU A 168 12.84 6.87 -12.53
N LYS A 169 13.50 6.13 -11.63
CA LYS A 169 14.20 4.89 -11.98
C LYS A 169 13.28 3.69 -12.11
N TYR A 170 12.28 3.53 -11.25
CA TYR A 170 11.55 2.27 -11.09
C TYR A 170 10.05 2.33 -11.39
N TYR A 171 9.39 3.48 -11.30
CA TYR A 171 7.93 3.53 -11.39
C TYR A 171 7.42 3.05 -12.76
N ARG A 172 7.78 3.75 -13.85
CA ARG A 172 7.35 3.37 -15.21
C ARG A 172 8.11 2.17 -15.75
N SER A 173 9.39 2.02 -15.40
CA SER A 173 10.23 0.91 -15.89
C SER A 173 9.79 -0.45 -15.35
N ARG A 174 9.11 -0.50 -14.20
CA ARG A 174 8.48 -1.71 -13.63
C ARG A 174 6.97 -1.77 -13.85
N ASN A 175 6.44 -0.99 -14.80
CA ASN A 175 5.02 -0.99 -15.16
C ASN A 175 4.08 -0.68 -13.97
N ARG A 176 4.48 0.22 -13.07
CA ARG A 176 3.64 0.70 -11.98
C ARG A 176 2.78 1.87 -12.45
N LYS A 177 1.55 1.92 -11.96
CA LYS A 177 0.52 2.91 -12.30
C LYS A 177 -0.16 3.51 -11.07
N TRP A 178 -0.22 2.79 -9.97
CA TRP A 178 -0.93 3.26 -8.78
C TRP A 178 0.05 3.50 -7.64
N ILE A 179 -0.09 4.60 -6.91
CA ILE A 179 0.71 4.85 -5.70
C ILE A 179 -0.23 4.96 -4.51
N VAL A 180 -0.09 4.05 -3.54
CA VAL A 180 -0.87 4.07 -2.31
C VAL A 180 -0.12 4.83 -1.23
N LEU A 181 -0.73 5.88 -0.71
CA LEU A 181 -0.16 6.75 0.31
C LEU A 181 -1.10 6.92 1.50
N PHE A 182 -0.53 6.80 2.69
CA PHE A 182 -1.17 7.18 3.95
C PHE A 182 -0.72 8.59 4.36
N PRO A 183 -1.48 9.66 4.05
CA PRO A 183 -1.01 11.04 4.20
C PRO A 183 -0.87 11.47 5.66
N GLU A 184 -1.33 10.65 6.61
CA GLU A 184 -1.10 10.87 8.05
C GLU A 184 0.39 10.71 8.45
N GLY A 185 1.15 9.89 7.69
CA GLY A 185 2.52 9.52 8.02
C GLY A 185 2.64 8.63 9.26
N GLY A 186 1.68 7.71 9.42
CA GLY A 186 1.56 6.75 10.52
C GLY A 186 0.13 6.69 11.07
N PHE A 187 -0.14 5.76 11.99
CA PHE A 187 -1.50 5.56 12.51
C PHE A 187 -2.09 6.81 13.17
N LEU A 188 -3.37 7.08 12.92
CA LEU A 188 -4.13 8.22 13.45
C LEU A 188 -3.98 8.38 14.94
N ARG A 189 -4.09 7.29 15.71
CA ARG A 189 -3.95 7.32 17.17
C ARG A 189 -2.64 7.97 17.62
N LYS A 190 -1.55 7.82 16.84
CA LYS A 190 -0.23 8.40 17.13
C LYS A 190 -0.03 9.80 16.54
N ARG A 191 -0.88 10.24 15.61
CA ARG A 191 -0.71 11.50 14.85
C ARG A 191 -1.75 12.56 15.16
N ARG A 192 -2.93 12.15 15.64
CA ARG A 192 -4.10 13.00 15.89
C ARG A 192 -3.80 14.20 16.79
N GLU A 193 -3.20 13.97 17.95
CA GLU A 193 -2.92 15.05 18.90
C GLU A 193 -1.98 16.11 18.31
N THR A 194 -0.86 15.68 17.73
CA THR A 194 0.08 16.60 17.07
C THR A 194 -0.57 17.32 15.87
N SER A 195 -1.41 16.63 15.10
CA SER A 195 -2.16 17.23 13.99
C SER A 195 -3.14 18.30 14.48
N GLN A 196 -3.85 18.06 15.58
CA GLN A 196 -4.81 19.00 16.16
C GLN A 196 -4.11 20.21 16.78
N ALA A 197 -2.96 20.01 17.43
CA ALA A 197 -2.13 21.11 17.91
C ALA A 197 -1.62 21.99 16.76
N PHE A 198 -1.19 21.37 15.65
CA PHE A 198 -0.81 22.09 14.44
C PHE A 198 -2.01 22.84 13.84
N ALA A 199 -3.19 22.22 13.79
CA ALA A 199 -4.40 22.85 13.27
C ALA A 199 -4.77 24.10 14.07
N LYS A 200 -4.80 23.99 15.41
CA LYS A 200 -5.07 25.12 16.32
C LYS A 200 -4.06 26.25 16.14
N LYS A 201 -2.77 25.93 16.04
CA LYS A 201 -1.71 26.94 15.87
C LYS A 201 -1.84 27.72 14.55
N ASN A 202 -2.32 27.07 13.49
CA ASN A 202 -2.36 27.65 12.14
C ASN A 202 -3.78 28.03 11.69
N ASN A 203 -4.76 28.06 12.60
CA ASN A 203 -6.17 28.34 12.30
C ASN A 203 -6.75 27.45 11.18
N LEU A 204 -6.41 26.15 11.21
CA LEU A 204 -6.89 25.15 10.26
C LEU A 204 -8.03 24.31 10.88
N PRO A 205 -8.83 23.60 10.05
CA PRO A 205 -9.92 22.75 10.53
C PRO A 205 -9.48 21.72 11.56
N PHE A 206 -10.29 21.55 12.60
CA PHE A 206 -10.08 20.53 13.63
C PHE A 206 -10.66 19.18 13.17
N LEU A 207 -9.77 18.24 12.85
CA LEU A 207 -10.16 16.92 12.32
C LEU A 207 -10.09 15.84 13.40
N LYS A 208 -11.12 14.98 13.47
CA LYS A 208 -11.26 13.91 14.50
C LYS A 208 -10.92 12.51 13.97
N HIS A 209 -11.32 12.21 12.74
CA HIS A 209 -11.26 10.87 12.13
C HIS A 209 -10.11 10.71 11.12
N VAL A 210 -9.40 11.81 10.85
CA VAL A 210 -8.23 11.89 9.96
C VAL A 210 -7.31 12.99 10.49
N THR A 211 -6.08 13.06 9.97
CA THR A 211 -5.18 14.18 10.24
C THR A 211 -5.17 15.18 9.07
N LEU A 212 -4.64 16.38 9.31
CA LEU A 212 -4.20 17.22 8.21
C LEU A 212 -3.11 16.45 7.41
N PRO A 213 -3.18 16.43 6.08
CA PRO A 213 -2.29 15.61 5.26
C PRO A 213 -0.86 16.14 5.28
N ARG A 214 0.11 15.23 5.34
CA ARG A 214 1.52 15.55 5.09
C ARG A 214 1.76 15.68 3.60
N LEU A 215 2.21 16.85 3.16
CA LEU A 215 2.28 17.18 1.73
C LEU A 215 3.58 16.73 1.04
N GLY A 216 4.66 16.46 1.77
CA GLY A 216 6.00 16.27 1.17
C GLY A 216 6.06 15.19 0.09
N ALA A 217 5.69 13.96 0.43
CA ALA A 217 5.71 12.85 -0.53
C ALA A 217 4.73 13.07 -1.68
N THR A 218 3.51 13.53 -1.38
CA THR A 218 2.47 13.86 -2.37
C THR A 218 2.96 14.88 -3.39
N GLN A 219 3.61 15.96 -2.94
CA GLN A 219 4.16 16.99 -3.81
C GLN A 219 5.29 16.46 -4.70
N VAL A 220 6.18 15.63 -4.17
CA VAL A 220 7.25 15.00 -4.97
C VAL A 220 6.64 14.09 -6.03
N ILE A 221 5.70 13.21 -5.65
CA ILE A 221 5.03 12.31 -6.59
C ILE A 221 4.39 13.09 -7.73
N LEU A 222 3.58 14.11 -7.41
CA LEU A 222 2.90 14.92 -8.42
C LEU A 222 3.90 15.66 -9.32
N LYS A 223 4.93 16.30 -8.76
CA LYS A 223 5.94 17.03 -9.55
C LYS A 223 6.80 16.12 -10.43
N THR A 224 7.06 14.89 -10.00
CA THR A 224 7.92 13.95 -10.73
C THR A 224 7.14 13.21 -11.83
N LEU A 225 5.87 12.86 -11.58
CA LEU A 225 5.10 12.01 -12.49
C LEU A 225 4.13 12.76 -13.38
N VAL A 226 3.58 13.89 -12.92
CA VAL A 226 2.72 14.73 -13.75
C VAL A 226 3.63 15.60 -14.62
N ALA A 227 3.36 15.61 -15.93
CA ALA A 227 4.08 16.50 -16.84
C ALA A 227 3.95 17.96 -16.36
N PRO A 228 5.00 18.79 -16.49
CA PRO A 228 4.86 20.22 -16.25
C PRO A 228 3.67 20.74 -17.07
N GLN A 229 2.68 21.33 -16.41
CA GLN A 229 1.66 22.09 -17.12
C GLN A 229 2.35 23.32 -17.71
N GLU A 230 2.76 23.27 -18.97
CA GLU A 230 2.95 24.50 -19.73
C GLU A 230 1.55 25.12 -19.90
N ASN A 231 1.33 26.25 -19.22
CA ASN A 231 0.17 27.13 -19.42
C ASN A 231 -1.23 26.52 -19.15
N GLY A 232 -1.41 25.85 -18.01
CA GLY A 232 -2.75 25.57 -17.45
C GLY A 232 -3.67 24.69 -18.29
N THR A 233 -3.15 24.07 -19.35
CA THR A 233 -3.88 23.13 -20.18
C THR A 233 -3.24 21.76 -19.99
N PRO A 234 -3.98 20.70 -19.63
CA PRO A 234 -3.42 19.36 -19.62
C PRO A 234 -2.89 19.07 -21.02
N ALA A 235 -1.59 18.78 -21.15
CA ALA A 235 -1.04 18.26 -22.40
C ALA A 235 -1.86 17.03 -22.77
N GLY A 236 -2.62 17.14 -23.87
CA GLY A 236 -3.60 16.15 -24.27
C GLY A 236 -2.98 14.77 -24.37
N ARG A 237 -3.73 13.77 -23.92
CA ARG A 237 -3.51 12.38 -24.36
C ARG A 237 -3.64 12.39 -25.88
N ASP A 238 -2.50 12.37 -26.57
CA ASP A 238 -2.51 11.96 -27.97
C ASP A 238 -3.07 10.54 -28.02
N ALA A 239 -4.24 10.45 -28.64
CA ALA A 239 -4.84 9.21 -29.05
C ALA A 239 -3.84 8.49 -29.95
N VAL A 240 -3.16 7.48 -29.41
CA VAL A 240 -2.46 6.51 -30.26
C VAL A 240 -3.53 5.56 -30.79
N ILE A 241 -4.06 5.95 -31.95
CA ILE A 241 -4.64 5.04 -32.93
C ILE A 241 -3.47 4.25 -33.53
N LYS A 242 -3.30 3.00 -33.11
CA LYS A 242 -3.12 1.79 -33.94
C LYS A 242 -2.73 0.60 -33.06
#